data_AF-A4KUC1-F1
#
_entry.id   AF-A4KUC1-F1
#
_cell.length_a   1.000
_cell.length_b   1.000
_cell.length_c   1.000
_cell.angle_alpha   90.00
_cell.angle_beta   90.00
_cell.angle_gamma   90.00
#
_symmetry.space_group_name_H-M   'P 1'
#
loop_
_entity.id
_entity.type
_entity.pdbx_description
1 polymer ?
#
loop_
_entity_poly.entity_id
_entity_poly.type
_entity_poly.pdbx_seq_one_letter_code
_entity_poly.pdbx_strand_id
1 'polypeptide(L)'
;MTETTQATEPTYHVVVNDEEQYSIWPTEQDIPLGWKAVGRTGTKEECLAHIEEVWTDMRPRSLREHMAATADAEPEEVPADPTPSLVERLSAAEQPIEASLRPERTASALRAAIDEGYVIVRFTETRGGTELGIQLDQGATDLAGADFAAGSGEVTLVGTLTLDFEPVRCVARIDLATLAGQGRLERVA
;
A
#
# COMPACT_ATOMS: atom_id res chain seq x y z
N MET A 1 -23.78 -27.38 56.79
CA MET A 1 -24.13 -27.77 55.43
C MET A 1 -23.34 -26.86 54.50
N THR A 2 -22.26 -27.37 53.90
CA THR A 2 -21.52 -26.68 52.84
C THR A 2 -21.48 -27.64 51.67
N GLU A 3 -22.55 -27.63 50.88
CA GLU A 3 -22.59 -28.31 49.58
C GLU A 3 -21.63 -27.57 48.67
N THR A 4 -20.49 -28.20 48.39
CA THR A 4 -19.56 -27.78 47.35
C THR A 4 -20.07 -28.40 46.07
N THR A 5 -20.81 -27.63 45.27
CA THR A 5 -21.18 -28.05 43.91
C THR A 5 -19.89 -28.12 43.10
N GLN A 6 -19.35 -29.33 42.93
CA GLN A 6 -18.27 -29.63 42.01
C GLN A 6 -18.79 -29.42 40.59
N ALA A 7 -18.45 -28.30 39.97
CA ALA A 7 -18.75 -28.06 38.55
C ALA A 7 -17.88 -28.98 37.70
N THR A 8 -18.50 -29.89 36.95
CA THR A 8 -17.82 -30.71 35.95
C THR A 8 -17.32 -29.80 34.83
N GLU A 9 -16.01 -29.73 34.63
CA GLU A 9 -15.44 -28.94 33.52
C GLU A 9 -15.82 -29.57 32.16
N PRO A 10 -16.25 -28.75 31.17
CA PRO A 10 -16.62 -29.26 29.86
C PRO A 10 -15.42 -29.85 29.13
N THR A 11 -15.65 -30.98 28.46
CA THR A 11 -14.62 -31.71 27.70
C THR A 11 -14.73 -31.37 26.22
N TYR A 12 -13.59 -31.31 25.52
CA TYR A 12 -13.51 -31.01 24.10
C TYR A 12 -12.67 -32.04 23.34
N HIS A 13 -13.05 -32.34 22.11
CA HIS A 13 -12.21 -33.01 21.11
C HIS A 13 -11.41 -31.97 20.32
N VAL A 14 -10.17 -32.27 19.98
CA VAL A 14 -9.48 -31.57 18.90
C VAL A 14 -10.03 -32.10 17.57
N VAL A 15 -10.36 -31.18 16.67
CA VAL A 15 -10.88 -31.47 15.33
C VAL A 15 -10.05 -30.78 14.28
N VAL A 16 -9.99 -31.37 13.08
CA VAL A 16 -9.31 -30.83 11.91
C VAL A 16 -10.23 -30.85 10.69
N ASN A 17 -10.17 -29.81 9.87
CA ASN A 17 -10.93 -29.75 8.62
C ASN A 17 -10.12 -30.19 7.38
N ASP A 18 -10.76 -30.20 6.21
CA ASP A 18 -10.11 -30.53 4.94
C ASP A 18 -9.10 -29.46 4.44
N GLU A 19 -8.92 -28.36 5.17
CA GLU A 19 -7.85 -27.38 4.94
C GLU A 19 -6.69 -27.47 5.96
N GLU A 20 -6.71 -28.50 6.82
CA GLU A 20 -5.74 -28.70 7.93
C GLU A 20 -5.78 -27.63 9.01
N GLN A 21 -6.93 -27.00 9.18
CA GLN A 21 -7.17 -26.06 10.26
C GLN A 21 -7.64 -26.82 11.49
N TYR A 22 -7.00 -26.56 12.62
CA TYR A 22 -7.33 -27.19 13.89
C TYR A 22 -8.31 -26.33 14.70
N SER A 23 -9.21 -26.99 15.41
CA SER A 23 -10.13 -26.35 16.36
C SER A 23 -10.48 -27.31 17.50
N ILE A 24 -11.22 -26.82 18.48
CA ILE A 24 -11.79 -27.63 19.56
C ILE A 24 -13.30 -27.71 19.40
N TRP A 25 -13.88 -28.87 19.66
CA TRP A 25 -15.32 -29.12 19.57
C TRP A 25 -15.83 -29.82 20.83
N PRO A 26 -16.98 -29.41 21.42
CA PRO A 26 -17.53 -30.06 22.60
C PRO A 26 -17.78 -31.55 22.36
N THR A 27 -17.42 -32.41 23.33
CA THR A 27 -17.66 -33.87 23.20
C THR A 27 -19.13 -34.26 23.24
N GLU A 28 -19.99 -33.35 23.71
CA GLU A 28 -21.44 -33.55 23.83
C GLU A 28 -22.20 -33.28 22.52
N GLN A 29 -21.50 -32.81 21.49
CA GLN A 29 -22.09 -32.46 20.19
C GLN A 29 -21.48 -33.30 19.07
N ASP A 30 -22.31 -33.69 18.11
CA ASP A 30 -21.83 -34.30 16.88
C ASP A 30 -20.87 -33.36 16.15
N ILE A 31 -19.81 -33.92 15.57
CA ILE A 31 -18.81 -33.15 14.83
C ILE A 31 -19.43 -32.66 13.52
N PRO A 32 -19.30 -31.37 13.17
CA PRO A 32 -19.84 -30.83 11.93
C PRO A 32 -19.28 -31.52 10.69
N LEU A 33 -20.06 -31.52 9.60
CA LEU A 33 -19.61 -32.02 8.31
C LEU A 33 -18.34 -31.27 7.86
N GLY A 34 -17.35 -32.01 7.35
CA GLY A 34 -16.05 -31.47 6.92
C GLY A 34 -15.02 -31.34 8.05
N TRP A 35 -15.38 -31.69 9.28
CA TRP A 35 -14.46 -31.77 10.43
C TRP A 35 -14.29 -33.22 10.89
N LYS A 36 -13.10 -33.55 11.39
CA LYS A 36 -12.74 -34.91 11.85
C LYS A 36 -12.01 -34.81 13.19
N ALA A 37 -12.33 -35.67 14.15
CA ALA A 37 -11.59 -35.74 15.40
C ALA A 37 -10.18 -36.27 15.18
N VAL A 38 -9.19 -35.67 15.84
CA VAL A 38 -7.76 -36.04 15.72
C VAL A 38 -7.29 -36.98 16.85
N GLY A 39 -8.22 -37.47 17.66
CA GLY A 39 -7.95 -38.43 18.75
C GLY A 39 -7.52 -37.80 20.09
N ARG A 40 -7.32 -36.48 20.14
CA ARG A 40 -7.06 -35.74 21.40
C ARG A 40 -8.37 -35.24 22.00
N THR A 41 -8.57 -35.52 23.29
CA THR A 41 -9.74 -35.09 24.07
C THR A 41 -9.28 -34.69 25.47
N GLY A 42 -9.84 -33.63 26.04
CA GLY A 42 -9.45 -33.14 27.36
C GLY A 42 -10.13 -31.84 27.73
N THR A 43 -9.56 -31.11 28.69
CA THR A 43 -10.00 -29.75 28.97
C THR A 43 -9.70 -28.84 27.78
N LYS A 44 -10.33 -27.67 27.76
CA LYS A 44 -10.04 -26.64 26.75
C LYS A 44 -8.54 -26.33 26.66
N GLU A 45 -7.86 -26.23 27.79
CA GLU A 45 -6.44 -25.86 27.87
C GLU A 45 -5.54 -26.96 27.32
N GLU A 46 -5.81 -28.23 27.65
CA GLU A 46 -5.06 -29.38 27.13
C GLU A 46 -5.22 -29.53 25.61
N CYS A 47 -6.42 -29.26 25.09
CA CYS A 47 -6.69 -29.32 23.66
C CYS A 47 -6.03 -28.16 22.90
N LEU A 48 -6.05 -26.95 23.45
CA LEU A 48 -5.38 -25.79 22.84
C LEU A 48 -3.86 -25.92 22.86
N ALA A 49 -3.27 -26.41 23.96
CA ALA A 49 -1.83 -26.66 24.04
C ALA A 49 -1.38 -27.69 22.99
N HIS A 50 -2.19 -28.73 22.75
CA HIS A 50 -1.91 -29.70 21.69
C HIS A 50 -1.97 -29.06 20.30
N ILE A 51 -2.99 -28.22 20.03
CA ILE A 51 -3.12 -27.51 18.75
C ILE A 51 -1.91 -26.61 18.51
N GLU A 52 -1.45 -25.88 19.52
CA GLU A 52 -0.27 -25.03 19.44
C GLU A 52 1.00 -25.82 19.09
N GLU A 53 1.15 -27.03 19.62
CA GLU A 53 2.29 -27.91 19.33
C GLU A 53 2.25 -28.46 17.90
N VAL A 54 1.08 -28.87 17.41
CA VAL A 54 0.96 -29.58 16.11
C VAL A 54 0.67 -28.66 14.92
N TRP A 55 0.10 -27.48 15.14
CA TRP A 55 -0.28 -26.55 14.08
C TRP A 55 0.86 -25.57 13.73
N THR A 56 1.96 -26.13 13.22
CA THR A 56 3.18 -25.37 12.93
C THR A 56 3.11 -24.54 11.65
N ASP A 57 2.22 -24.90 10.71
CA ASP A 57 1.99 -24.18 9.46
C ASP A 57 0.50 -23.84 9.33
N MET A 58 0.17 -22.57 9.55
CA MET A 58 -1.22 -22.07 9.50
C MET A 58 -1.72 -21.78 8.09
N ARG A 59 -0.89 -21.97 7.05
CA ARG A 59 -1.35 -21.80 5.66
C ARG A 59 -2.38 -22.88 5.34
N PRO A 60 -3.53 -22.55 4.72
CA PRO A 60 -4.49 -23.55 4.26
C PRO A 60 -3.83 -24.55 3.31
N ARG A 61 -4.25 -25.83 3.36
CA ARG A 61 -3.75 -26.88 2.46
C ARG A 61 -3.78 -26.44 1.00
N SER A 62 -4.90 -25.88 0.55
CA SER A 62 -5.10 -25.39 -0.82
C SER A 62 -4.01 -24.40 -1.25
N LEU A 63 -3.63 -23.47 -0.36
CA LEU A 63 -2.56 -22.49 -0.63
C LEU A 63 -1.21 -23.18 -0.77
N ARG A 64 -0.92 -24.18 0.08
CA ARG A 64 0.34 -24.94 0.02
C ARG A 64 0.44 -25.76 -1.27
N GLU A 65 -0.66 -26.36 -1.71
CA GLU A 65 -0.74 -27.06 -3.00
C GLU A 65 -0.50 -26.11 -4.18
N HIS A 66 -1.11 -24.92 -4.17
CA HIS A 66 -0.87 -23.90 -5.19
C HIS A 66 0.58 -23.42 -5.23
N MET A 67 1.21 -23.21 -4.06
CA MET A 67 2.62 -22.81 -3.98
C MET A 67 3.58 -23.90 -4.43
N ALA A 68 3.29 -25.17 -4.11
CA ALA A 68 4.09 -26.30 -4.60
C ALA A 68 3.98 -26.45 -6.12
N ALA A 69 2.77 -26.31 -6.67
CA ALA A 69 2.54 -26.35 -8.11
C ALA A 69 3.22 -25.19 -8.87
N THR A 70 3.39 -24.03 -8.23
CA THR A 70 4.10 -22.88 -8.82
C THR A 70 5.61 -22.89 -8.57
N ALA A 71 6.10 -23.67 -7.61
CA ALA A 71 7.54 -23.81 -7.35
C ALA A 71 8.25 -24.71 -8.37
N ASP A 72 7.54 -25.67 -8.96
CA ASP A 72 8.03 -26.52 -10.06
C ASP A 72 7.90 -25.85 -11.45
N ALA A 73 7.23 -24.69 -11.54
CA ALA A 73 7.31 -23.85 -12.72
C ALA A 73 8.66 -23.14 -12.70
N GLU A 74 9.58 -23.52 -13.60
CA GLU A 74 10.73 -22.68 -13.92
C GLU A 74 10.21 -21.25 -14.18
N PRO A 75 10.86 -20.20 -13.64
CA PRO A 75 10.40 -18.84 -13.87
C PRO A 75 10.41 -18.58 -15.38
N GLU A 76 9.24 -18.64 -15.98
CA GLU A 76 9.00 -18.22 -17.34
C GLU A 76 9.39 -16.74 -17.36
N GLU A 77 10.42 -16.38 -18.14
CA GLU A 77 10.85 -14.98 -18.30
C GLU A 77 9.61 -14.16 -18.66
N VAL A 78 9.10 -13.38 -17.72
CA VAL A 78 7.97 -12.49 -17.99
C VAL A 78 8.47 -11.55 -19.09
N PRO A 79 7.89 -11.60 -20.30
CA PRO A 79 8.32 -10.70 -21.37
C PRO A 79 8.14 -9.28 -20.83
N ALA A 80 9.22 -8.50 -20.83
CA ALA A 80 9.21 -7.14 -20.33
C ALA A 80 8.01 -6.41 -20.94
N ASP A 81 7.13 -5.86 -20.09
CA ASP A 81 6.00 -5.06 -20.54
C ASP A 81 6.58 -3.96 -21.45
N PRO A 82 6.20 -3.91 -22.75
CA PRO A 82 6.75 -2.91 -23.67
C PRO A 82 6.26 -1.50 -23.34
N THR A 83 5.35 -1.36 -22.38
CA THR A 83 4.87 -0.06 -21.92
C THR A 83 6.00 0.64 -21.16
N PRO A 84 6.47 1.81 -21.63
CA PRO A 84 7.48 2.57 -20.90
C PRO A 84 6.92 2.92 -19.52
N SER A 85 7.79 2.82 -18.51
CA SER A 85 7.50 3.16 -17.13
C SER A 85 6.96 4.59 -17.01
N LEU A 86 6.29 4.88 -15.91
CA LEU A 86 5.78 6.23 -15.68
C LEU A 86 6.92 7.26 -15.65
N VAL A 87 8.07 6.89 -15.07
CA VAL A 87 9.30 7.71 -15.08
C VAL A 87 9.74 8.01 -16.51
N GLU A 88 9.84 7.00 -17.39
CA GLU A 88 10.24 7.20 -18.79
C GLU A 88 9.27 8.10 -19.54
N ARG A 89 7.97 7.90 -19.34
CA ARG A 89 6.93 8.72 -19.98
C ARG A 89 6.97 10.19 -19.55
N LEU A 90 7.12 10.44 -18.26
CA LEU A 90 7.16 11.80 -17.70
C LEU A 90 8.53 12.47 -17.86
N SER A 91 9.58 11.71 -18.19
CA SER A 91 10.91 12.23 -18.53
C SER A 91 11.07 12.51 -20.03
N ALA A 92 10.26 11.88 -20.88
CA ALA A 92 10.40 11.99 -22.34
C ALA A 92 10.05 13.38 -22.89
N ALA A 93 9.09 14.09 -22.27
CA ALA A 93 8.65 15.41 -22.70
C ALA A 93 8.08 16.20 -21.53
N GLU A 94 7.99 17.52 -21.71
CA GLU A 94 7.19 18.37 -20.82
C GLU A 94 5.71 18.04 -20.99
N GLN A 95 5.02 17.92 -19.87
CA GLN A 95 3.63 17.49 -19.80
C GLN A 95 2.78 18.56 -19.10
N PRO A 96 1.52 18.73 -19.49
CA PRO A 96 0.60 19.60 -18.77
C PRO A 96 0.42 19.17 -17.31
N ILE A 97 0.61 20.13 -16.42
CA ILE A 97 0.45 19.95 -14.98
C ILE A 97 -0.48 20.99 -14.37
N GLU A 98 -1.01 20.64 -13.20
CA GLU A 98 -1.80 21.53 -12.35
C GLU A 98 -1.33 21.43 -10.89
N ALA A 99 -1.25 22.58 -10.19
CA ALA A 99 -0.98 22.58 -8.76
C ALA A 99 -2.22 22.05 -7.99
N SER A 100 -2.05 20.92 -7.31
CA SER A 100 -3.09 20.34 -6.45
C SER A 100 -3.04 21.00 -5.08
N LEU A 101 -3.84 22.05 -4.90
CA LEU A 101 -3.94 22.82 -3.67
C LEU A 101 -5.28 22.55 -2.96
N ARG A 102 -5.24 22.50 -1.63
CA ARG A 102 -6.40 22.33 -0.75
C ARG A 102 -6.28 23.31 0.43
N PRO A 103 -7.40 23.91 0.91
CA PRO A 103 -8.77 23.75 0.43
C PRO A 103 -9.05 24.53 -0.87
N GLU A 104 -8.33 25.62 -1.13
CA GLU A 104 -8.58 26.53 -2.25
C GLU A 104 -7.38 26.58 -3.20
N ARG A 105 -7.67 26.68 -4.51
CA ARG A 105 -6.65 26.85 -5.55
C ARG A 105 -6.37 28.34 -5.75
N THR A 106 -5.47 28.89 -4.94
CA THR A 106 -5.04 30.30 -5.01
C THR A 106 -3.52 30.42 -5.03
N ALA A 107 -3.00 31.53 -5.56
CA ALA A 107 -1.56 31.83 -5.53
C ALA A 107 -1.03 31.88 -4.08
N SER A 108 -1.81 32.40 -3.13
CA SER A 108 -1.43 32.40 -1.71
C SER A 108 -1.34 30.99 -1.13
N ALA A 109 -2.21 30.06 -1.52
CA ALA A 109 -2.12 28.67 -1.09
C ALA A 109 -0.89 27.98 -1.69
N LEU A 110 -0.55 28.27 -2.95
CA LEU A 110 0.69 27.80 -3.57
C LEU A 110 1.90 28.33 -2.82
N ARG A 111 1.90 29.61 -2.45
CA ARG A 111 2.97 30.21 -1.66
C ARG A 111 3.15 29.52 -0.32
N ALA A 112 2.06 29.25 0.40
CA ALA A 112 2.12 28.54 1.68
C ALA A 112 2.73 27.13 1.52
N ALA A 113 2.32 26.38 0.49
CA ALA A 113 2.88 25.06 0.20
C ALA A 113 4.38 25.12 -0.15
N ILE A 114 4.81 26.15 -0.87
CA ILE A 114 6.23 26.40 -1.15
C ILE A 114 7.01 26.69 0.15
N ASP A 115 6.46 27.53 1.02
CA ASP A 115 7.07 27.87 2.31
C ASP A 115 7.17 26.64 3.23
N GLU A 116 6.23 25.69 3.14
CA GLU A 116 6.29 24.38 3.81
C GLU A 116 7.29 23.40 3.16
N GLY A 117 7.80 23.71 1.97
CA GLY A 117 8.77 22.90 1.24
C GLY A 117 8.18 21.67 0.55
N TYR A 118 6.85 21.58 0.43
CA TYR A 118 6.18 20.44 -0.18
C TYR A 118 5.00 20.87 -1.04
N VAL A 119 5.00 20.46 -2.31
CA VAL A 119 3.93 20.80 -3.26
C VAL A 119 3.46 19.53 -3.96
N ILE A 120 2.14 19.41 -4.13
CA ILE A 120 1.54 18.34 -4.93
C ILE A 120 1.25 18.89 -6.33
N VAL A 121 1.76 18.20 -7.34
CA VAL A 121 1.54 18.52 -8.74
C VAL A 121 0.82 17.37 -9.43
N ARG A 122 -0.25 17.69 -10.14
CA ARG A 122 -1.04 16.73 -10.92
C ARG A 122 -0.65 16.80 -12.39
N PHE A 123 -0.12 15.72 -12.94
CA PHE A 123 0.02 15.52 -14.38
C PHE A 123 -1.35 15.12 -14.95
N THR A 124 -1.91 15.93 -15.84
CA THR A 124 -3.31 15.81 -16.25
C THR A 124 -3.52 14.84 -17.41
N GLU A 125 -2.51 14.63 -18.25
CA GLU A 125 -2.58 13.76 -19.43
C GLU A 125 -2.28 12.28 -19.12
N THR A 126 -1.95 11.95 -17.87
CA THR A 126 -1.84 10.54 -17.46
C THR A 126 -3.22 9.92 -17.23
N ARG A 127 -3.32 8.60 -17.33
CA ARG A 127 -4.59 7.88 -17.19
C ARG A 127 -5.13 8.03 -15.75
N GLY A 128 -6.17 8.85 -15.58
CA GLY A 128 -6.75 9.19 -14.27
C GLY A 128 -6.13 10.41 -13.58
N GLY A 129 -5.07 10.98 -14.17
CA GLY A 129 -4.22 12.01 -13.59
C GLY A 129 -3.29 11.45 -12.52
N THR A 130 -2.03 11.87 -12.53
CA THR A 130 -1.00 11.41 -11.60
C THR A 130 -0.65 12.56 -10.68
N GLU A 131 -0.93 12.42 -9.39
CA GLU A 131 -0.54 13.38 -8.38
C GLU A 131 0.80 12.98 -7.78
N LEU A 132 1.80 13.83 -7.93
CA LEU A 132 3.15 13.64 -7.40
C LEU A 132 3.41 14.68 -6.32
N GLY A 133 3.76 14.20 -5.13
CA GLY A 133 4.27 15.02 -4.05
C GLY A 133 5.75 15.30 -4.25
N ILE A 134 6.12 16.56 -4.31
CA ILE A 134 7.48 17.01 -4.59
C ILE A 134 8.04 17.67 -3.32
N GLN A 135 9.17 17.14 -2.82
CA GLN A 135 9.95 17.81 -1.77
C GLN A 135 10.80 18.89 -2.44
N LEU A 136 10.48 20.15 -2.20
CA LEU A 136 11.11 21.28 -2.89
C LEU A 136 12.56 21.47 -2.47
N ASP A 137 13.41 21.68 -3.46
CA ASP A 137 14.75 22.22 -3.30
C ASP A 137 14.67 23.75 -3.38
N GLN A 138 14.75 24.40 -2.22
CA GLN A 138 14.68 25.86 -2.12
C GLN A 138 15.82 26.57 -2.85
N GLY A 139 16.96 25.92 -3.06
CA GLY A 139 18.10 26.50 -3.78
C GLY A 139 17.93 26.43 -5.30
N ALA A 140 17.15 25.48 -5.81
CA ALA A 140 16.91 25.27 -7.23
C ALA A 140 15.55 25.82 -7.72
N THR A 141 14.64 26.15 -6.80
CA THR A 141 13.33 26.73 -7.10
C THR A 141 13.46 28.23 -7.41
N ASP A 142 12.89 28.68 -8.53
CA ASP A 142 12.87 30.09 -8.93
C ASP A 142 11.48 30.70 -8.78
N LEU A 143 11.40 31.75 -7.96
CA LEU A 143 10.19 32.51 -7.66
C LEU A 143 10.33 33.99 -8.07
N ALA A 144 11.42 34.38 -8.75
CA ALA A 144 11.72 35.79 -9.01
C ALA A 144 10.69 36.48 -9.92
N GLY A 145 10.05 35.72 -10.81
CA GLY A 145 9.02 36.21 -11.75
C GLY A 145 7.61 36.26 -11.18
N ALA A 146 7.41 35.95 -9.89
CA ALA A 146 6.11 35.67 -9.32
C ALA A 146 5.60 36.79 -8.41
N ASP A 147 4.38 37.27 -8.68
CA ASP A 147 3.61 38.12 -7.77
C ASP A 147 2.45 37.31 -7.18
N PHE A 148 2.68 36.73 -6.01
CA PHE A 148 1.67 35.95 -5.29
C PHE A 148 0.52 36.80 -4.73
N ALA A 149 0.72 38.11 -4.54
CA ALA A 149 -0.31 39.01 -4.06
C ALA A 149 -1.29 39.39 -5.20
N ALA A 150 -0.76 39.63 -6.40
CA ALA A 150 -1.55 39.85 -7.60
C ALA A 150 -2.04 38.55 -8.26
N GLY A 151 -1.46 37.40 -7.91
CA GLY A 151 -1.75 36.11 -8.53
C GLY A 151 -1.30 36.06 -9.99
N SER A 152 -0.14 36.64 -10.30
CA SER A 152 0.37 36.75 -11.67
C SER A 152 1.86 36.43 -11.76
N GLY A 153 2.32 36.07 -12.96
CA GLY A 153 3.69 35.63 -13.18
C GLY A 153 3.83 34.11 -13.16
N GLU A 154 5.07 33.64 -13.31
CA GLU A 154 5.40 32.22 -13.41
C GLU A 154 6.39 31.86 -12.30
N VAL A 155 6.24 30.66 -11.73
CA VAL A 155 7.19 30.03 -10.81
C VAL A 155 7.77 28.77 -11.43
N THR A 156 9.05 28.51 -11.21
CA THR A 156 9.68 27.22 -11.51
C THR A 156 9.99 26.50 -10.21
N LEU A 157 9.15 25.51 -9.89
CA LEU A 157 9.32 24.65 -8.73
C LEU A 157 10.23 23.48 -9.09
N VAL A 158 11.23 23.26 -8.26
CA VAL A 158 12.17 22.15 -8.45
C VAL A 158 12.27 21.37 -7.16
N GLY A 159 12.19 20.05 -7.26
CA GLY A 159 12.33 19.20 -6.09
C GLY A 159 12.49 17.74 -6.43
N THR A 160 12.64 16.91 -5.41
CA THR A 160 12.92 15.48 -5.55
C THR A 160 11.77 14.63 -5.04
N LEU A 161 11.58 13.47 -5.67
CA LEU A 161 10.73 12.40 -5.18
C LEU A 161 11.30 11.04 -5.60
N THR A 162 10.76 9.96 -5.05
CA THR A 162 11.05 8.61 -5.52
C THR A 162 9.81 8.07 -6.21
N LEU A 163 9.94 7.63 -7.47
CA LEU A 163 8.86 7.04 -8.25
C LEU A 163 9.32 5.69 -8.78
N ASP A 164 8.53 4.63 -8.54
CA ASP A 164 8.90 3.25 -8.92
C ASP A 164 10.30 2.82 -8.42
N PHE A 165 10.67 3.23 -7.20
CA PHE A 165 12.00 3.06 -6.59
C PHE A 165 13.15 3.81 -7.27
N GLU A 166 12.88 4.58 -8.33
CA GLU A 166 13.86 5.47 -8.97
C GLU A 166 13.82 6.87 -8.32
N PRO A 167 14.96 7.40 -7.84
CA PRO A 167 15.04 8.80 -7.41
C PRO A 167 14.95 9.71 -8.65
N VAL A 168 14.00 10.63 -8.63
CA VAL A 168 13.76 11.57 -9.72
C VAL A 168 13.64 12.99 -9.19
N ARG A 169 14.04 13.95 -10.03
CA ARG A 169 13.88 15.37 -9.82
C ARG A 169 12.73 15.85 -10.70
N CYS A 170 11.72 16.46 -10.09
CA CYS A 170 10.65 17.09 -10.82
C CYS A 170 10.95 18.58 -11.02
N VAL A 171 10.76 19.05 -12.24
CA VAL A 171 10.81 20.46 -12.61
C VAL A 171 9.42 20.84 -13.11
N ALA A 172 8.76 21.76 -12.41
CA ALA A 172 7.40 22.17 -12.66
C ALA A 172 7.32 23.70 -12.83
N ARG A 173 7.00 24.17 -14.03
CA ARG A 173 6.69 25.58 -14.30
C ARG A 173 5.20 25.79 -14.18
N ILE A 174 4.79 26.76 -13.37
CA ILE A 174 3.39 27.00 -13.04
C ILE A 174 3.11 28.50 -13.18
N ASP A 175 2.10 28.83 -13.98
CA ASP A 175 1.54 30.18 -14.07
C ASP A 175 0.64 30.42 -12.85
N LEU A 176 0.83 31.55 -12.15
CA LEU A 176 0.11 31.85 -10.91
C LEU A 176 -1.36 32.24 -11.13
N ALA A 177 -1.73 32.69 -12.33
CA ALA A 177 -3.10 33.10 -12.63
C ALA A 177 -4.00 31.89 -12.86
N THR A 178 -3.45 30.84 -13.48
CA THR A 178 -4.16 29.60 -13.81
C THR A 178 -3.88 28.46 -12.85
N LEU A 179 -2.76 28.51 -12.13
CA LEU A 179 -2.22 27.40 -11.31
C LEU A 179 -2.02 26.12 -12.12
N ALA A 180 -1.74 26.29 -13.41
CA ALA A 180 -1.43 25.26 -14.38
C ALA A 180 -0.13 25.60 -15.08
N GLY A 181 0.48 24.61 -15.74
CA GLY A 181 1.69 24.83 -16.51
C GLY A 181 2.27 23.54 -17.05
N GLN A 182 3.59 23.44 -17.04
CA GLN A 182 4.33 22.32 -17.64
C GLN A 182 5.29 21.70 -16.63
N GLY A 183 5.28 20.37 -16.55
CA GLY A 183 6.14 19.62 -15.65
C GLY A 183 6.88 18.50 -16.38
N ARG A 184 8.06 18.16 -15.89
CA ARG A 184 8.81 16.99 -16.34
C ARG A 184 9.56 16.35 -15.19
N LEU A 185 9.94 15.09 -15.38
CA LEU A 185 10.86 14.38 -14.49
C LEU A 185 12.26 14.29 -15.11
N GLU A 186 13.27 14.30 -14.25
CA GLU A 186 14.68 14.08 -14.57
C GLU A 186 15.17 12.97 -13.65
N ARG A 187 15.75 11.91 -14.21
CA ARG A 187 16.37 10.85 -13.38
C ARG A 187 17.57 11.42 -12.64
N VAL A 188 17.62 11.18 -11.33
CA VAL A 188 18.79 11.51 -10.51
C VAL A 188 19.67 10.28 -10.49
N ALA A 189 20.91 10.41 -10.99
CA ALA A 189 21.91 9.33 -11.01
C ALA A 189 22.52 9.10 -9.62
#